data_AF-A0A6C0HMZ0-F1
#
_entry.id   AF-A0A6C0HMZ0-F1
#
_cell.length_a   1.000
_cell.length_b   1.000
_cell.length_c   1.000
_cell.angle_alpha   90.00
_cell.angle_beta   90.00
_cell.angle_gamma   90.00
#
_symmetry.space_group_name_H-M   'P 1'
#
loop_
_entity.id
_entity.type
_entity.pdbx_description
1 polymer ?
#
loop_
_entity_poly.entity_id
_entity_poly.type
_entity_poly.pdbx_seq_one_letter_code
_entity_poly.pdbx_strand_id
1 'polypeptide(L)'
;MARIFSIEGNIGTGKSTFLEMLKTHFKGREDVCFLQEPVDIWLNCKDAEGSVLDHYYKDQRAYGFKFQMLAYISRLSILRKALENPKTKFIICERCLFTDKHVFCKMLYDDGIIDEIGYKIYQMWFDEFNQYAHCTPVYLRCDPTVSYRRTLNRGREGETIPLAYLEKCHYYHEDWLKDAITVDANIEKVKTTQWIALFEQLIRVSDV
;
A
#
# COMPACT_ATOMS: atom_id res chain seq x y z
N MET A 1 -9.19 2.98 -20.68
CA MET A 1 -8.12 3.18 -19.68
C MET A 1 -8.16 1.99 -18.73
N ALA A 2 -7.01 1.47 -18.29
CA ALA A 2 -7.01 0.32 -17.38
C ALA A 2 -7.69 0.69 -16.06
N ARG A 3 -8.47 -0.22 -15.47
CA ARG A 3 -9.08 -0.02 -14.15
C ARG A 3 -8.11 -0.51 -13.07
N ILE A 4 -7.94 0.29 -12.03
CA ILE A 4 -6.98 0.02 -10.95
C ILE A 4 -7.75 -0.33 -9.68
N PHE A 5 -7.41 -1.46 -9.06
CA PHE A 5 -7.90 -1.89 -7.75
C PHE A 5 -6.72 -1.95 -6.79
N SER A 6 -6.81 -1.28 -5.65
CA SER A 6 -5.75 -1.30 -4.66
C SER A 6 -6.17 -2.10 -3.43
N ILE A 7 -5.32 -3.01 -3.00
CA ILE A 7 -5.50 -3.78 -1.77
C ILE A 7 -4.89 -2.96 -0.64
N GLU A 8 -5.76 -2.42 0.21
CA GLU A 8 -5.39 -1.52 1.30
C GLU A 8 -5.44 -2.24 2.65
N GLY A 9 -4.68 -1.73 3.61
CA GLY A 9 -4.67 -2.30 4.96
C GLY A 9 -3.39 -2.00 5.73
N ASN A 10 -3.48 -2.18 7.04
CA ASN A 10 -2.39 -1.97 7.96
C ASN A 10 -1.18 -2.89 7.66
N ILE A 11 -0.04 -2.63 8.28
CA ILE A 11 1.10 -3.54 8.23
C ILE A 11 0.71 -4.84 8.94
N GLY A 12 1.05 -6.00 8.36
CA GLY A 12 0.68 -7.31 8.94
C GLY A 12 -0.73 -7.81 8.63
N THR A 13 -1.55 -7.12 7.81
CA THR A 13 -2.92 -7.58 7.49
C THR A 13 -2.99 -8.74 6.50
N GLY A 14 -1.90 -9.05 5.79
CA GLY A 14 -1.86 -10.12 4.79
C GLY A 14 -2.05 -9.68 3.34
N LYS A 15 -1.88 -8.38 3.03
CA LYS A 15 -1.97 -7.83 1.67
C LYS A 15 -1.14 -8.59 0.63
N SER A 16 0.17 -8.72 0.85
CA SER A 16 1.06 -9.44 -0.09
C SER A 16 0.63 -10.89 -0.29
N THR A 17 0.23 -11.58 0.79
CA THR A 17 -0.30 -12.95 0.71
C THR A 17 -1.55 -12.99 -0.16
N PHE A 18 -2.49 -12.06 0.03
CA PHE A 18 -3.71 -12.02 -0.75
C PHE A 18 -3.46 -11.66 -2.22
N LEU A 19 -2.53 -10.74 -2.50
CA LEU A 19 -2.13 -10.39 -3.87
C LEU A 19 -1.54 -11.60 -4.61
N GLU A 20 -0.69 -12.39 -3.96
CA GLU A 20 -0.14 -13.61 -4.56
C GLU A 20 -1.22 -14.69 -4.80
N MET A 21 -2.24 -14.75 -3.95
CA MET A 21 -3.40 -15.63 -4.18
C MET A 21 -4.22 -15.20 -5.40
N LEU A 22 -4.49 -13.90 -5.56
CA LEU A 22 -5.17 -13.37 -6.75
C LEU A 22 -4.33 -13.61 -8.02
N LYS A 23 -3.02 -13.40 -7.95
CA LYS A 23 -2.09 -13.68 -9.05
C LYS A 23 -2.11 -15.15 -9.48
N THR A 24 -2.22 -16.06 -8.50
CA THR A 24 -2.38 -17.51 -8.76
C THR A 24 -3.74 -17.81 -9.39
N HIS A 25 -4.81 -17.20 -8.87
CA HIS A 25 -6.18 -17.40 -9.35
C HIS A 25 -6.39 -16.92 -10.79
N PHE A 26 -5.87 -15.74 -11.13
CA PHE A 26 -5.96 -15.15 -12.47
C PHE A 26 -4.81 -15.57 -13.39
N LYS A 27 -4.10 -16.66 -13.08
CA LYS A 27 -3.01 -17.17 -13.92
C LYS A 27 -3.53 -17.47 -15.33
N GLY A 28 -2.90 -16.86 -16.34
CA GLY A 28 -3.29 -16.97 -17.75
C GLY A 28 -4.10 -15.77 -18.28
N ARG A 29 -4.52 -14.85 -17.42
CA ARG A 29 -5.11 -13.56 -17.83
C ARG A 29 -4.01 -12.53 -18.11
N GLU A 30 -3.63 -12.39 -19.38
CA GLU A 30 -2.64 -11.37 -19.81
C GLU A 30 -3.12 -9.93 -19.64
N ASP A 31 -4.44 -9.74 -19.48
CA ASP A 31 -5.08 -8.45 -19.30
C ASP A 31 -5.13 -7.96 -17.85
N VAL A 32 -4.70 -8.79 -16.89
CA VAL A 32 -4.62 -8.46 -15.47
C VAL A 32 -3.14 -8.33 -15.04
N CYS A 33 -2.75 -7.14 -14.59
CA CYS A 33 -1.42 -6.85 -14.08
C CYS A 33 -1.45 -6.80 -12.54
N PHE A 34 -0.45 -7.40 -11.90
CA PHE A 34 -0.29 -7.41 -10.45
C PHE A 34 0.94 -6.61 -10.04
N LEU A 35 0.77 -5.63 -9.16
CA LEU A 35 1.85 -4.77 -8.68
C LEU A 35 2.04 -4.94 -7.17
N GLN A 36 3.19 -5.46 -6.77
CA GLN A 36 3.59 -5.52 -5.36
C GLN A 36 4.11 -4.16 -4.88
N GLU A 37 4.09 -3.95 -3.57
CA GLU A 37 4.76 -2.81 -2.95
C GLU A 37 6.27 -2.88 -3.23
N PRO A 38 6.91 -1.79 -3.70
CA PRO A 38 8.30 -1.83 -4.19
C PRO A 38 9.34 -1.83 -3.06
N VAL A 39 9.18 -2.71 -2.07
CA VAL A 39 10.07 -2.82 -0.90
C VAL A 39 11.51 -3.09 -1.31
N ASP A 40 11.74 -3.87 -2.38
CA ASP A 40 13.08 -4.13 -2.90
C ASP A 40 13.77 -2.85 -3.38
N ILE A 41 13.03 -1.89 -3.96
CA ILE A 41 13.59 -0.59 -4.36
C ILE A 41 14.03 0.19 -3.12
N TRP A 42 13.25 0.12 -2.04
CA TRP A 42 13.56 0.82 -0.80
C TRP A 42 14.79 0.23 -0.11
N LEU A 43 14.88 -1.10 -0.03
CA LEU A 43 16.05 -1.80 0.52
C LEU A 43 17.33 -1.56 -0.28
N ASN A 44 17.22 -1.34 -1.59
CA ASN A 44 18.36 -1.06 -2.47
C ASN A 44 18.73 0.43 -2.53
N CYS A 45 17.89 1.34 -2.04
CA CYS A 45 18.25 2.73 -1.83
C CYS A 45 19.03 2.84 -0.51
N LYS A 46 20.35 2.66 -0.57
CA LYS A 46 21.21 2.51 0.60
C LYS A 46 22.54 3.23 0.49
N ASP A 47 23.13 3.54 1.64
CA ASP A 47 24.52 3.98 1.80
C ASP A 47 25.36 2.88 2.48
N ALA A 48 26.49 3.25 3.08
CA ALA A 48 27.37 2.31 3.76
C ALA A 48 26.80 1.83 5.11
N GLU A 49 25.88 2.60 5.69
CA GLU A 49 25.31 2.40 7.03
C GLU A 49 23.98 1.64 6.99
N GLY A 50 23.23 1.71 5.88
CA GLY A 50 21.99 0.96 5.72
C GLY A 50 21.10 1.45 4.58
N SER A 51 19.96 0.79 4.42
CA SER A 51 18.92 1.24 3.50
C SER A 51 18.16 2.44 4.04
N VAL A 52 17.42 3.13 3.16
CA VAL A 52 16.50 4.21 3.54
C VAL A 52 15.47 3.76 4.57
N LEU A 53 15.08 2.47 4.59
CA LEU A 53 14.20 1.91 5.61
C LEU A 53 14.90 1.83 6.96
N ASP A 54 16.16 1.37 6.99
CA ASP A 54 16.95 1.31 8.21
C ASP A 54 17.14 2.71 8.81
N HIS A 55 17.47 3.68 7.96
CA HIS A 55 17.58 5.08 8.35
C HIS A 55 16.26 5.68 8.79
N TYR A 56 15.15 5.38 8.11
CA TYR A 56 13.82 5.83 8.49
C TYR A 56 13.41 5.30 9.88
N TYR A 57 13.62 4.02 10.16
CA TYR A 57 13.30 3.46 11.48
C TYR A 57 14.22 3.96 12.58
N LYS A 58 15.46 4.33 12.26
CA LYS A 58 16.43 4.90 13.21
C LYS A 58 16.17 6.38 13.50
N ASP A 59 15.84 7.17 12.49
CA ASP A 59 15.59 8.62 12.61
C ASP A 59 14.50 9.08 11.63
N GLN A 60 13.25 8.99 12.09
CA GLN A 60 12.10 9.44 11.30
C GLN A 60 12.13 10.95 11.02
N ARG A 61 12.73 11.78 11.88
CA ARG A 61 12.79 13.23 11.63
C ARG A 61 13.70 13.56 10.45
N ALA A 62 14.85 12.91 10.36
CA ALA A 62 15.80 13.15 9.27
C ALA A 62 15.41 12.46 7.95
N TYR A 63 14.66 11.35 8.02
CA TYR A 63 14.38 10.49 6.86
C TYR A 63 12.90 10.37 6.50
N GLY A 64 11.98 10.86 7.32
CA GLY A 64 10.53 10.74 7.10
C GLY A 64 10.11 11.30 5.75
N PHE A 65 10.45 12.55 5.45
CA PHE A 65 10.14 13.16 4.16
C PHE A 65 10.82 12.43 2.98
N LYS A 66 12.11 12.08 3.12
CA LYS A 66 12.88 11.37 2.08
C LYS A 66 12.26 10.02 1.74
N PHE A 67 11.87 9.27 2.77
CA PHE A 67 11.25 7.97 2.61
C PHE A 67 9.87 8.09 1.95
N GLN A 68 9.04 9.06 2.36
CA GLN A 68 7.74 9.29 1.71
C GLN A 68 7.90 9.65 0.22
N MET A 69 8.89 10.47 -0.14
CA MET A 69 9.17 10.78 -1.54
C MET A 69 9.66 9.56 -2.33
N LEU A 70 10.49 8.69 -1.73
CA LEU A 70 10.93 7.46 -2.37
C LEU A 70 9.78 6.46 -2.56
N ALA A 71 8.95 6.27 -1.53
CA ALA A 71 7.77 5.41 -1.59
C ALA A 71 6.83 5.87 -2.71
N TYR A 72 6.55 7.18 -2.76
CA TYR A 72 5.73 7.79 -3.79
C TYR A 72 6.28 7.56 -5.21
N ILE A 73 7.54 7.93 -5.47
CA ILE A 73 8.10 7.87 -6.84
C ILE A 73 8.27 6.43 -7.32
N SER A 74 8.67 5.51 -6.43
CA SER A 74 8.81 4.10 -6.78
C SER A 74 7.45 3.48 -7.13
N ARG A 75 6.39 3.78 -6.36
CA ARG A 75 5.02 3.32 -6.65
C ARG A 75 4.45 3.94 -7.93
N LEU A 76 4.66 5.23 -8.15
CA LEU A 76 4.22 5.91 -9.38
C LEU A 76 4.92 5.32 -10.61
N SER A 77 6.23 5.05 -10.52
CA SER A 77 7.01 4.50 -11.64
C SER A 77 6.53 3.12 -12.06
N ILE A 78 6.27 2.20 -11.11
CA ILE A 78 5.75 0.86 -11.45
C ILE A 78 4.33 0.93 -12.02
N LEU A 79 3.48 1.83 -11.50
CA LEU A 79 2.12 2.00 -11.97
C LEU A 79 2.09 2.56 -13.40
N ARG A 80 2.91 3.57 -13.68
CA ARG A 80 2.98 4.19 -15.02
C ARG A 80 3.45 3.18 -16.06
N LYS A 81 4.47 2.37 -15.75
CA LYS A 81 4.95 1.29 -16.64
C LYS A 81 3.87 0.24 -16.90
N ALA A 82 3.05 -0.10 -15.91
CA ALA A 82 1.94 -1.03 -16.09
C ALA A 82 0.84 -0.44 -17.00
N LEU A 83 0.57 0.87 -16.88
CA LEU A 83 -0.40 1.59 -17.71
C LEU A 83 0.05 1.76 -19.17
N GLU A 84 1.36 1.74 -19.44
CA GLU A 84 1.93 1.78 -20.79
C GLU A 84 1.71 0.48 -21.58
N ASN A 85 1.39 -0.64 -20.91
CA ASN A 85 1.13 -1.91 -21.57
C ASN A 85 -0.28 -1.95 -22.19
N PRO A 86 -0.42 -2.02 -23.53
CA PRO A 86 -1.73 -1.99 -24.18
C PRO A 86 -2.61 -3.21 -23.91
N LYS A 87 -2.02 -4.32 -23.43
CA LYS A 87 -2.79 -5.51 -23.03
C LYS A 87 -3.46 -5.34 -21.68
N THR A 88 -2.94 -4.48 -20.81
CA THR A 88 -3.40 -4.33 -19.44
C THR A 88 -4.74 -3.60 -19.39
N LYS A 89 -5.79 -4.34 -19.02
CA LYS A 89 -7.13 -3.80 -18.75
C LYS A 89 -7.38 -3.57 -17.27
N PHE A 90 -6.75 -4.39 -16.42
CA PHE A 90 -6.92 -4.37 -14.98
C PHE A 90 -5.57 -4.34 -14.29
N ILE A 91 -5.42 -3.49 -13.28
CA ILE A 91 -4.26 -3.46 -12.39
C ILE A 91 -4.74 -3.75 -10.99
N ILE A 92 -4.16 -4.74 -10.33
CA ILE A 92 -4.37 -5.01 -8.92
C ILE A 92 -3.06 -4.75 -8.20
N CYS A 93 -3.04 -3.78 -7.28
CA CYS A 93 -1.81 -3.37 -6.60
C CYS A 93 -1.90 -3.50 -5.08
N GLU A 94 -0.76 -3.78 -4.43
CA GLU A 94 -0.63 -3.66 -2.98
C GLU A 94 -0.42 -2.19 -2.60
N ARG A 95 -1.46 -1.59 -1.99
CA ARG A 95 -1.64 -0.15 -1.75
C ARG A 95 -1.59 0.73 -3.01
N CYS A 96 -1.92 2.01 -2.86
CA CYS A 96 -1.87 3.01 -3.92
C CYS A 96 -1.22 4.32 -3.44
N LEU A 97 -1.07 5.29 -4.36
CA LEU A 97 -0.53 6.62 -4.04
C LEU A 97 -1.40 7.35 -3.01
N PHE A 98 -2.72 7.10 -2.99
CA PHE A 98 -3.61 7.69 -1.99
C PHE A 98 -3.29 7.20 -0.57
N THR A 99 -2.84 5.96 -0.40
CA THR A 99 -2.37 5.45 0.90
C THR A 99 -1.12 6.19 1.35
N ASP A 100 -0.19 6.43 0.43
CA ASP A 100 1.03 7.19 0.73
C ASP A 100 0.67 8.63 1.18
N LYS A 101 -0.33 9.28 0.56
CA LYS A 101 -0.80 10.62 0.93
C LYS A 101 -1.61 10.67 2.22
N HIS A 102 -2.72 9.92 2.28
CA HIS A 102 -3.74 10.05 3.32
C HIS A 102 -3.43 9.26 4.58
N VAL A 103 -2.57 8.25 4.50
CA VAL A 103 -2.13 7.50 5.66
C VAL A 103 -0.73 7.93 6.06
N PHE A 104 0.29 7.63 5.26
CA PHE A 104 1.67 7.71 5.74
C PHE A 104 2.22 9.13 5.80
N CYS A 105 2.14 9.89 4.72
CA CYS A 105 2.62 11.27 4.69
C CYS A 105 1.83 12.15 5.65
N LYS A 106 0.50 12.04 5.64
CA LYS A 106 -0.38 12.76 6.58
C LYS A 106 -0.04 12.45 8.04
N MET A 107 0.12 11.18 8.39
CA MET A 107 0.49 10.78 9.76
C MET A 107 1.81 11.40 10.20
N LEU A 108 2.83 11.37 9.34
CA LEU A 108 4.14 11.96 9.67
C LEU A 108 4.09 13.49 9.76
N TYR A 109 3.24 14.15 8.99
CA TYR A 109 3.01 15.59 9.11
C TYR A 109 2.30 15.93 10.43
N ASP A 110 1.21 15.22 10.75
CA ASP A 110 0.43 15.43 11.97
C ASP A 110 1.29 15.15 13.24
N ASP A 111 2.29 14.26 13.15
CA ASP A 111 3.27 13.99 14.21
C ASP A 111 4.42 15.02 14.29
N GLY A 112 4.46 16.02 13.41
CA GLY A 112 5.54 17.01 13.33
C GLY A 112 6.89 16.41 12.93
N ILE A 113 6.87 15.28 12.22
CA ILE A 113 8.04 14.62 11.64
C ILE A 113 8.35 15.22 10.27
N ILE A 114 7.32 15.40 9.43
CA ILE A 114 7.38 16.20 8.20
C ILE A 114 6.91 17.60 8.56
N ASP A 115 7.68 18.62 8.19
CA ASP A 115 7.31 20.01 8.41
C ASP A 115 6.31 20.52 7.36
N GLU A 116 5.80 21.74 7.56
CA GLU A 116 4.80 22.32 6.67
C GLU A 116 5.32 22.49 5.23
N ILE A 117 6.60 22.83 5.05
CA ILE A 117 7.21 22.99 3.74
C ILE A 117 7.30 21.63 3.04
N GLY A 118 7.83 20.60 3.71
CA GLY A 118 7.91 19.24 3.18
C GLY A 118 6.52 18.69 2.83
N TYR A 119 5.52 18.93 3.67
CA TYR A 119 4.14 18.51 3.40
C TYR A 119 3.56 19.19 2.16
N LYS A 120 3.74 20.51 2.02
CA LYS A 120 3.31 21.26 0.82
C LYS A 120 4.01 20.76 -0.45
N ILE A 121 5.31 20.50 -0.39
CA ILE A 121 6.05 19.92 -1.52
C ILE A 121 5.46 18.56 -1.90
N TYR A 122 5.22 17.68 -0.92
CA TYR A 122 4.62 16.38 -1.17
C TYR A 122 3.24 16.51 -1.84
N GLN A 123 2.40 17.43 -1.36
CA GLN A 123 1.08 17.68 -1.95
C GLN A 123 1.17 18.15 -3.41
N MET A 124 2.10 19.06 -3.73
CA MET A 124 2.32 19.50 -5.11
C MET A 124 2.71 18.32 -6.02
N TRP A 125 3.62 17.45 -5.56
CA TRP A 125 3.99 16.24 -6.29
C TRP A 125 2.81 15.30 -6.48
N PHE A 126 1.98 15.13 -5.46
CA PHE A 126 0.79 14.29 -5.56
C PHE A 126 -0.20 14.85 -6.59
N ASP A 127 -0.50 16.14 -6.51
CA ASP A 127 -1.53 16.77 -7.32
C ASP A 127 -1.12 16.82 -8.81
N GLU A 128 0.18 16.97 -9.11
CA GLU A 128 0.74 16.93 -10.47
C GLU A 128 0.52 15.57 -11.17
N PHE A 129 0.65 14.45 -10.43
CA PHE A 129 0.55 13.10 -11.01
C PHE A 129 -0.73 12.37 -10.64
N ASN A 130 -1.70 13.06 -10.04
CA ASN A 130 -2.96 12.47 -9.54
C ASN A 130 -3.76 11.75 -10.63
N GLN A 131 -3.62 12.15 -11.90
CA GLN A 131 -4.27 11.48 -13.03
C GLN A 131 -3.94 9.97 -13.15
N TYR A 132 -2.78 9.55 -12.64
CA TYR A 132 -2.39 8.14 -12.62
C TYR A 132 -2.87 7.40 -11.37
N ALA A 133 -3.27 8.13 -10.33
CA ALA A 133 -3.53 7.57 -9.01
C ALA A 133 -4.92 6.94 -8.86
N HIS A 134 -5.89 7.31 -9.72
CA HIS A 134 -7.29 6.89 -9.58
C HIS A 134 -7.45 5.37 -9.51
N CYS A 135 -7.88 4.87 -8.35
CA CYS A 135 -8.12 3.46 -8.11
C CYS A 135 -9.36 3.24 -7.24
N THR A 136 -9.89 2.01 -7.27
CA THR A 136 -10.93 1.54 -6.34
C THR A 136 -10.24 0.80 -5.19
N PRO A 137 -10.24 1.35 -3.96
CA PRO A 137 -9.62 0.67 -2.83
C PRO A 137 -10.49 -0.47 -2.30
N VAL A 138 -9.86 -1.60 -2.01
CA VAL A 138 -10.41 -2.74 -1.28
C VAL A 138 -9.68 -2.85 0.05
N TYR A 139 -10.38 -2.54 1.14
CA TYR A 139 -9.80 -2.44 2.47
C TYR A 139 -9.83 -3.78 3.20
N LEU A 140 -8.66 -4.35 3.45
CA LEU A 140 -8.45 -5.48 4.36
C LEU A 140 -8.43 -4.94 5.81
N ARG A 141 -9.61 -4.76 6.39
CA ARG A 141 -9.77 -4.23 7.76
C ARG A 141 -9.38 -5.27 8.78
N CYS A 142 -8.44 -4.93 9.66
CA CYS A 142 -7.87 -5.84 10.66
C CYS A 142 -7.53 -5.05 11.91
N ASP A 143 -7.79 -5.61 13.08
CA ASP A 143 -7.46 -4.99 14.35
C ASP A 143 -5.94 -4.80 14.49
N PRO A 144 -5.48 -3.67 15.07
CA PRO A 144 -4.05 -3.42 15.29
C PRO A 144 -3.36 -4.54 16.07
N THR A 145 -4.03 -5.14 17.06
CA THR A 145 -3.49 -6.21 17.90
C THR A 145 -3.33 -7.55 17.15
N VAL A 146 -4.23 -7.82 16.18
CA VAL A 146 -4.12 -8.97 15.27
C VAL A 146 -2.97 -8.73 14.29
N SER A 147 -2.91 -7.54 13.70
CA SER A 147 -1.84 -7.11 12.81
C SER A 147 -0.47 -7.20 13.48
N TYR A 148 -0.37 -6.74 14.74
CA TYR A 148 0.84 -6.80 15.56
C TYR A 148 1.31 -8.24 15.81
N ARG A 149 0.41 -9.14 16.19
CA ARG A 149 0.76 -10.57 16.33
C ARG A 149 1.30 -11.15 15.02
N ARG A 150 0.71 -10.77 13.88
CA ARG A 150 1.17 -11.22 12.56
C ARG A 150 2.53 -10.65 12.18
N THR A 151 2.84 -9.40 12.54
CA THR A 151 4.17 -8.83 12.31
C THR A 151 5.23 -9.55 13.14
N LEU A 152 4.92 -9.91 14.40
CA LEU A 152 5.83 -10.69 15.24
C LEU A 152 6.10 -12.08 14.66
N ASN A 153 5.06 -12.78 14.20
CA ASN A 153 5.19 -14.11 13.60
C ASN A 153 5.98 -14.12 12.27
N ARG A 154 5.97 -13.00 11.53
CA ARG A 154 6.70 -12.87 10.26
C ARG A 154 8.21 -12.81 10.46
N GLY A 155 8.67 -12.28 11.59
CA GLY A 155 10.08 -12.32 11.99
C GLY A 155 11.06 -11.65 11.02
N ARG A 156 10.64 -10.61 10.28
CA ARG A 156 11.60 -9.85 9.45
C ARG A 156 12.56 -9.09 10.38
N GLU A 157 13.86 -9.33 10.23
CA GLU A 157 14.90 -8.59 10.93
C GLU A 157 14.71 -7.07 10.71
N GLY A 158 14.79 -6.28 11.78
CA GLY A 158 14.58 -4.83 11.74
C GLY A 158 13.11 -4.37 11.81
N GLU A 159 12.12 -5.25 11.72
CA GLU A 159 10.69 -4.90 11.74
C GLU A 159 10.08 -4.94 13.15
N THR A 160 10.68 -4.24 14.12
CA THR A 160 10.06 -4.08 15.45
C THR A 160 9.13 -2.87 15.42
N ILE A 161 7.93 -3.07 14.88
CA ILE A 161 6.92 -2.02 14.79
C ILE A 161 6.09 -1.98 16.09
N PRO A 162 6.08 -0.86 16.84
CA PRO A 162 5.28 -0.76 18.05
C PRO A 162 3.78 -0.88 17.77
N LEU A 163 3.02 -1.50 18.68
CA LEU A 163 1.56 -1.56 18.58
C LEU A 163 0.94 -0.16 18.41
N ALA A 164 1.44 0.83 19.14
CA ALA A 164 0.98 2.22 19.04
C ALA A 164 1.12 2.81 17.63
N TYR A 165 2.16 2.40 16.88
CA TYR A 165 2.30 2.81 15.48
C TYR A 165 1.25 2.15 14.59
N LEU A 166 0.94 0.86 14.84
CA LEU A 166 -0.12 0.15 14.12
C LEU A 166 -1.51 0.70 14.45
N GLU A 167 -1.77 1.09 15.70
CA GLU A 167 -3.02 1.76 16.10
C GLU A 167 -3.18 3.10 15.38
N LYS A 168 -2.09 3.88 15.29
CA LYS A 168 -2.09 5.14 14.54
C LYS A 168 -2.36 4.90 13.05
N CYS A 169 -1.63 3.97 12.44
CA CYS A 169 -1.89 3.58 11.05
C CYS A 169 -3.34 3.15 10.85
N HIS A 170 -3.91 2.37 11.77
CA HIS A 170 -5.31 1.95 11.70
C HIS A 170 -6.27 3.15 11.71
N TYR A 171 -6.08 4.12 12.62
CA TYR A 171 -6.87 5.35 12.64
C TYR A 171 -6.91 6.07 11.28
N TYR A 172 -5.74 6.28 10.65
CA TYR A 172 -5.69 6.95 9.34
C TYR A 172 -6.30 6.11 8.21
N HIS A 173 -6.22 4.77 8.28
CA HIS A 173 -6.93 3.92 7.32
C HIS A 173 -8.45 4.00 7.51
N GLU A 174 -8.95 3.97 8.75
CA GLU A 174 -10.39 4.09 9.04
C GLU A 174 -10.95 5.44 8.55
N ASP A 175 -10.21 6.54 8.75
CA ASP A 175 -10.62 7.88 8.29
C ASP A 175 -10.69 7.96 6.76
N TRP A 176 -9.65 7.47 6.07
CA TRP A 176 -9.56 7.52 4.61
C TRP A 176 -10.50 6.52 3.91
N LEU A 177 -10.64 5.30 4.45
CA LEU A 177 -11.30 4.16 3.80
C LEU A 177 -12.72 3.89 4.33
N LYS A 178 -13.32 4.83 5.07
CA LYS A 178 -14.67 4.68 5.66
C LYS A 178 -15.75 4.25 4.66
N ASP A 179 -15.64 4.68 3.40
CA ASP A 179 -16.58 4.39 2.31
C ASP A 179 -16.05 3.33 1.32
N ALA A 180 -14.90 2.71 1.60
CA ALA A 180 -14.28 1.73 0.73
C ALA A 180 -14.94 0.35 0.85
N ILE A 181 -14.79 -0.46 -0.20
CA ILE A 181 -15.18 -1.87 -0.17
C ILE A 181 -14.32 -2.57 0.89
N THR A 182 -14.96 -3.03 1.97
CA THR A 182 -14.25 -3.53 3.13
C THR A 182 -14.45 -5.04 3.30
N VAL A 183 -13.36 -5.74 3.58
CA VAL A 183 -13.38 -7.15 3.98
C VAL A 183 -12.72 -7.31 5.35
N ASP A 184 -13.31 -8.17 6.18
CA ASP A 184 -12.80 -8.46 7.52
C ASP A 184 -11.60 -9.42 7.47
N ALA A 185 -10.42 -8.86 7.67
CA ALA A 185 -9.13 -9.55 7.65
C ALA A 185 -8.66 -10.02 9.05
N ASN A 186 -9.51 -9.99 10.08
CA ASN A 186 -9.19 -10.56 11.38
C ASN A 186 -9.13 -12.09 11.36
N ILE A 187 -9.83 -12.74 10.42
CA ILE A 187 -9.98 -14.21 10.35
C ILE A 187 -8.98 -14.80 9.35
N GLU A 188 -8.06 -15.66 9.81
CA GLU A 188 -6.87 -16.07 9.04
C GLU A 188 -7.12 -16.99 7.82
N LYS A 189 -8.20 -17.81 7.81
CA LYS A 189 -8.33 -18.89 6.82
C LYS A 189 -9.71 -19.11 6.19
N VAL A 190 -10.76 -18.45 6.67
CA VAL A 190 -12.15 -18.89 6.38
C VAL A 190 -12.86 -18.08 5.27
N LYS A 191 -12.27 -16.98 4.75
CA LYS A 191 -12.95 -16.11 3.78
C LYS A 191 -12.19 -15.82 2.49
N THR A 192 -11.06 -16.46 2.22
CA THR A 192 -10.27 -16.12 1.02
C THR A 192 -11.02 -16.38 -0.28
N THR A 193 -11.89 -17.38 -0.33
CA THR A 193 -12.78 -17.63 -1.48
C THR A 193 -13.74 -16.46 -1.72
N GLN A 194 -14.25 -15.83 -0.66
CA GLN A 194 -15.14 -14.67 -0.77
C GLN A 194 -14.39 -13.44 -1.27
N TRP A 195 -13.15 -13.24 -0.83
CA TRP A 195 -12.33 -12.12 -1.28
C TRP A 195 -11.91 -12.28 -2.75
N ILE A 196 -11.60 -13.50 -3.19
CA ILE A 196 -11.34 -13.79 -4.61
C ILE A 196 -12.61 -13.54 -5.43
N ALA A 197 -13.77 -14.04 -4.99
CA ALA A 197 -15.04 -13.82 -5.67
C ALA A 197 -15.41 -12.32 -5.79
N LEU A 198 -15.06 -11.51 -4.78
CA LEU A 198 -15.19 -10.06 -4.86
C LEU A 198 -14.37 -9.48 -6.04
N PHE A 199 -13.11 -9.88 -6.19
CA PHE A 199 -12.29 -9.41 -7.31
C PHE A 199 -12.79 -9.90 -8.67
N GLU A 200 -13.33 -11.12 -8.75
CA GLU A 200 -14.00 -11.58 -9.97
C GLU A 200 -15.20 -10.70 -10.33
N GLN A 201 -16.02 -10.33 -9.35
CA GLN A 201 -17.15 -9.42 -9.55
C GLN A 201 -16.69 -8.03 -9.98
N LEU A 202 -15.68 -7.48 -9.32
CA LEU A 202 -15.13 -6.16 -9.65
C LEU A 202 -14.58 -6.11 -11.08
N ILE A 203 -13.87 -7.15 -11.51
CA ILE A 203 -13.38 -7.28 -12.89
C ILE A 203 -14.56 -7.47 -13.86
N ARG A 204 -15.52 -8.33 -13.54
CA ARG A 204 -16.66 -8.63 -14.43
C ARG A 204 -17.60 -7.45 -14.65
N VAL A 205 -17.98 -6.73 -13.59
CA VAL A 205 -18.78 -5.49 -13.70
C VAL A 205 -18.03 -4.42 -14.49
N SER A 206 -16.71 -4.56 -14.57
CA SER A 206 -15.85 -3.65 -15.28
C SER A 206 -15.61 -3.96 -16.75
N ASP A 207 -15.98 -5.15 -17.20
CA ASP A 207 -15.98 -5.55 -18.61
C ASP A 207 -17.24 -5.08 -19.36
N VAL A 208 -18.26 -4.60 -18.65
CA VAL A 208 -19.49 -3.98 -19.17
C VAL A 208 -19.33 -2.46 -19.27
#